data_AF-A0A1M3BC27-F1
#
_entry.id   AF-A0A1M3BC27-F1
#
_cell.length_a   1.000
_cell.length_b   1.000
_cell.length_c   1.000
_cell.angle_alpha   90.00
_cell.angle_beta   90.00
_cell.angle_gamma   90.00
#
_symmetry.space_group_name_H-M   'P 1'
#
loop_
_entity.id
_entity.type
_entity.pdbx_description
1 polymer ?
#
loop_
_entity_poly.entity_id
_entity_poly.type
_entity_poly.pdbx_seq_one_letter_code
_entity_poly.pdbx_strand_id
1 'polypeptide(L)'
;MIPSDEEILRAIVDLGDDGFVPRHHLVARFRGQGERDMRRAIGRSARRGLVLERKDPEGRSFVAVSAEGWDALRSGHFEPRRLRSREA
;
A
#
# COMPACT_ATOMS: atom_id res chain seq x y z
N MET A 1 -9.21 11.05 9.43
CA MET A 1 -9.10 11.11 7.96
C MET A 1 -8.34 9.87 7.53
N ILE A 2 -8.81 9.15 6.50
CA ILE A 2 -8.16 7.93 6.01
C ILE A 2 -7.08 8.36 5.00
N PRO A 3 -5.81 7.89 5.10
CA PRO A 3 -4.78 8.20 4.12
C PRO A 3 -5.20 7.86 2.70
N SER A 4 -4.80 8.68 1.74
CA SER A 4 -4.93 8.48 0.29
C SER A 4 -4.01 7.35 -0.22
N ASP A 5 -4.14 6.95 -1.48
CA ASP A 5 -3.18 5.99 -2.09
C ASP A 5 -1.78 6.59 -2.16
N GLU A 6 -1.67 7.86 -2.57
CA GLU A 6 -0.38 8.55 -2.68
C GLU A 6 0.36 8.57 -1.34
N GLU A 7 -0.31 8.95 -0.25
CA GLU A 7 0.28 8.97 1.09
C GLU A 7 0.77 7.59 1.53
N ILE A 8 0.01 6.53 1.21
CA ILE A 8 0.42 5.15 1.51
C ILE A 8 1.66 4.76 0.72
N LEU A 9 1.68 5.00 -0.58
CA LEU A 9 2.81 4.62 -1.43
C LEU A 9 4.07 5.39 -1.05
N ARG A 10 3.98 6.71 -0.87
CA ARG A 10 5.12 7.54 -0.42
C ARG A 10 5.64 7.07 0.93
N ALA A 11 4.76 6.73 1.88
CA ALA A 11 5.20 6.24 3.18
C ALA A 11 5.89 4.86 3.11
N ILE A 12 5.57 4.00 2.14
CA ILE A 12 6.28 2.75 1.90
C ILE A 12 7.68 3.05 1.34
N VAL A 13 7.78 3.92 0.33
CA VAL A 13 9.06 4.34 -0.28
C VAL A 13 9.97 5.00 0.77
N ASP A 14 9.44 5.91 1.58
CA ASP A 14 10.20 6.56 2.66
C ASP A 14 10.80 5.57 3.66
N LEU A 15 10.13 4.43 3.88
CA LEU A 15 10.53 3.43 4.88
C LEU A 15 11.47 2.35 4.34
N GLY A 16 11.44 2.06 3.04
CA GLY A 16 12.11 0.89 2.48
C GLY A 16 12.60 1.03 1.04
N ASP A 17 12.53 2.22 0.45
CA ASP A 17 12.89 2.49 -0.94
C ASP A 17 12.12 1.57 -1.93
N ASP A 18 12.79 0.59 -2.54
CA ASP A 18 12.19 -0.41 -3.44
C ASP A 18 11.81 -1.74 -2.74
N GLY A 19 12.11 -1.85 -1.45
CA GLY A 19 11.99 -3.07 -0.66
C GLY A 19 10.65 -3.28 0.04
N PHE A 20 10.50 -4.47 0.62
CA PHE A 20 9.39 -4.80 1.52
C PHE A 20 9.61 -4.19 2.91
N VAL A 21 8.59 -3.50 3.43
CA VAL A 21 8.60 -2.92 4.78
C VAL A 21 7.61 -3.66 5.70
N PRO A 22 7.92 -3.82 6.99
CA PRO A 22 6.96 -4.36 7.94
C PRO A 22 5.72 -3.47 8.04
N ARG A 23 4.53 -4.04 7.90
CA ARG A 23 3.25 -3.31 7.93
C ARG A 23 3.08 -2.47 9.20
N HIS A 24 3.58 -2.96 10.33
CA HIS A 24 3.47 -2.26 11.61
C HIS A 24 4.33 -0.98 11.67
N HIS A 25 5.43 -0.88 10.92
CA HIS A 25 6.18 0.37 10.76
C HIS A 25 5.34 1.42 10.04
N LEU A 26 4.61 1.01 9.00
CA LEU A 26 3.69 1.89 8.29
C LEU A 26 2.58 2.39 9.23
N VAL A 27 1.97 1.50 10.02
CA VAL A 27 0.99 1.89 11.06
C VAL A 27 1.60 2.87 12.08
N ALA A 28 2.85 2.65 12.50
CA ALA A 28 3.53 3.55 13.44
C ALA A 28 3.79 4.94 12.85
N ARG A 29 4.06 5.05 11.54
CA ARG A 29 4.29 6.34 10.85
C ARG A 29 3.04 7.22 10.83
N PHE A 30 1.84 6.62 10.78
CA PHE A 30 0.56 7.33 10.81
C PHE A 30 -0.06 7.40 12.22
N ARG A 31 0.73 7.29 13.29
CA ARG A 31 0.25 7.44 14.67
C ARG A 31 -0.55 8.73 14.82
N GLY A 32 -1.83 8.60 15.20
CA GLY A 32 -2.80 9.70 15.27
C GLY A 32 -3.95 9.57 14.27
N GLN A 33 -3.77 8.84 13.18
CA GLN A 33 -4.84 8.39 12.29
C GLN A 33 -5.20 6.96 12.68
N GLY A 34 -6.39 6.76 13.27
CA GLY A 34 -6.74 5.51 13.96
C GLY A 34 -6.36 4.23 13.21
N GLU A 35 -5.87 3.22 13.94
CA GLU A 35 -5.28 2.01 13.35
C GLU A 35 -6.23 1.32 12.34
N ARG A 36 -7.54 1.34 12.60
CA ARG A 36 -8.56 0.81 11.69
C ARG A 36 -8.56 1.50 10.33
N ASP A 37 -8.44 2.82 10.31
CA ASP A 37 -8.42 3.62 9.10
C ASP A 37 -7.14 3.38 8.31
N MET A 38 -6.02 3.20 9.00
CA MET A 38 -4.77 2.81 8.36
C MET A 38 -4.86 1.42 7.73
N ARG A 39 -5.41 0.43 8.44
CA ARG A 39 -5.62 -0.90 7.87
C ARG A 39 -6.55 -0.87 6.65
N ARG A 40 -7.56 0.00 6.65
CA ARG A 40 -8.46 0.23 5.51
C ARG A 40 -7.74 0.88 4.33
N ALA A 41 -6.89 1.87 4.58
CA ALA A 41 -6.10 2.54 3.54
C ALA A 41 -5.16 1.55 2.83
N ILE A 42 -4.37 0.78 3.58
CA ILE A 42 -3.47 -0.25 3.05
C ILE A 42 -4.26 -1.26 2.20
N GLY A 43 -5.35 -1.80 2.76
CA GLY A 43 -6.17 -2.78 2.05
C GLY A 43 -6.86 -2.20 0.81
N ARG A 44 -7.14 -0.89 0.77
CA ARG A 44 -7.68 -0.22 -0.42
C ARG A 44 -6.60 -0.13 -1.50
N SER A 45 -5.39 0.29 -1.16
CA SER A 45 -4.26 0.36 -2.09
C SER A 45 -3.87 -1.03 -2.63
N ALA A 46 -3.88 -2.06 -1.78
CA ALA A 46 -3.63 -3.44 -2.19
C ALA A 46 -4.71 -3.97 -3.15
N ARG A 47 -5.99 -3.73 -2.87
CA ARG A 47 -7.10 -4.10 -3.79
C ARG A 47 -7.05 -3.39 -5.13
N ARG A 48 -6.47 -2.19 -5.18
CA ARG A 48 -6.23 -1.43 -6.42
C ARG A 48 -4.99 -1.90 -7.18
N GLY A 49 -4.24 -2.87 -6.63
CA GLY A 49 -3.02 -3.40 -7.23
C GLY A 49 -1.81 -2.50 -7.07
N LEU A 50 -1.86 -1.48 -6.20
CA LEU A 50 -0.77 -0.51 -6.01
C LEU A 50 0.26 -0.99 -4.95
N VAL A 51 -0.15 -1.91 -4.09
CA VAL A 51 0.65 -2.43 -2.98
C VAL A 51 0.66 -3.96 -3.05
N LEU A 52 1.84 -4.55 -2.88
CA LEU A 52 2.02 -5.98 -2.66
C LEU A 52 1.96 -6.28 -1.17
N GLU A 53 1.22 -7.31 -0.78
CA GLU A 53 1.22 -7.83 0.60
C GLU A 53 1.85 -9.23 0.63
N ARG A 54 2.76 -9.45 1.58
CA ARG A 54 3.33 -10.77 1.88
C ARG A 54 3.33 -11.05 3.38
N LYS A 55 3.32 -12.32 3.72
CA LYS A 55 3.56 -12.79 5.09
C LYS A 55 4.87 -13.57 5.15
N ASP A 56 5.60 -13.41 6.23
CA ASP A 56 6.72 -14.31 6.54
C ASP A 56 6.21 -15.61 7.21
N PRO A 57 7.08 -16.60 7.45
CA PRO A 57 6.71 -17.84 8.13
C PRO A 57 6.15 -17.63 9.54
N GLU A 58 6.53 -16.55 10.23
CA GLU A 58 6.02 -16.17 11.54
C GLU A 58 4.65 -15.45 11.48
N GLY A 59 4.12 -15.21 10.28
CA GLY A 59 2.83 -14.57 10.04
C GLY A 59 2.85 -13.04 10.09
N ARG A 60 4.02 -12.42 10.24
CA ARG A 60 4.19 -10.95 10.17
C ARG A 60 3.94 -10.48 8.75
N SER A 61 3.23 -9.38 8.62
CA SER A 61 2.84 -8.82 7.32
C SER A 61 3.83 -7.76 6.84
N PHE A 62 4.21 -7.84 5.58
CA PHE A 62 5.11 -6.94 4.88
C PHE A 62 4.40 -6.37 3.65
N VAL A 63 4.75 -5.13 3.31
CA VAL A 63 4.19 -4.42 2.16
C VAL A 63 5.28 -3.81 1.30
N ALA A 64 5.07 -3.76 -0.01
CA ALA A 64 5.95 -3.08 -0.96
C ALA A 64 5.11 -2.38 -2.04
N VAL A 65 5.69 -1.39 -2.73
CA VAL A 65 5.05 -0.76 -3.89
C VAL A 65 5.11 -1.72 -5.08
N SER A 66 3.98 -1.94 -5.76
CA SER A 66 3.94 -2.76 -6.98
C SER A 66 4.46 -1.98 -8.20
N ALA A 67 4.62 -2.65 -9.35
CA ALA A 67 4.96 -1.95 -10.60
C ALA A 67 3.92 -0.86 -10.93
N GLU A 68 2.63 -1.19 -10.81
CA GLU A 68 1.53 -0.24 -11.02
C GLU A 68 1.54 0.90 -9.99
N GLY A 69 1.95 0.63 -8.75
CA GLY A 69 2.12 1.66 -7.72
C GLY A 69 3.24 2.63 -8.07
N TRP A 70 4.37 2.14 -8.59
CA TRP A 70 5.47 2.98 -9.09
C TRP A 70 5.05 3.82 -10.30
N ASP A 71 4.29 3.24 -11.22
CA ASP A 71 3.72 3.99 -12.35
C ASP A 71 2.75 5.09 -11.87
N ALA A 72 1.92 4.81 -10.87
CA ALA A 72 1.03 5.81 -10.26
C ALA A 72 1.80 6.96 -9.60
N LEU A 73 2.88 6.65 -8.85
CA LEU A 73 3.75 7.66 -8.25
C LEU A 73 4.43 8.55 -9.30
N ARG A 74 4.91 7.96 -10.40
CA ARG A 74 5.58 8.71 -11.48
C ARG A 74 4.62 9.58 -12.29
N SER A 75 3.45 9.05 -12.59
CA SER A 75 2.45 9.76 -13.39
C SER A 75 1.62 10.76 -12.59
N GLY A 76 1.54 10.59 -11.26
CA GLY A 76 0.60 11.32 -10.40
C GLY A 76 -0.86 10.87 -10.56
N HIS A 77 -1.11 9.80 -11.32
CA HIS A 77 -2.45 9.33 -11.62
C HIS A 77 -2.83 8.15 -10.71
N PHE A 78 -3.77 8.39 -9.80
CA PHE A 78 -4.32 7.39 -8.88
C PHE A 78 -5.75 7.01 -9.29
N GLU A 79 -5.93 6.69 -10.59
CA GLU A 79 -7.22 6.23 -11.11
C GLU A 79 -7.60 4.86 -10.51
N PRO A 80 -8.87 4.60 -10.21
CA PRO A 80 -9.33 3.27 -9.81
C PRO A 80 -9.26 2.36 -11.04
N ARG A 81 -8.19 1.55 -11.15
CA ARG A 81 -8.10 0.53 -12.20
C ARG A 81 -9.29 -0.41 -12.05
N ARG A 82 -10.22 -0.36 -13.02
CA ARG A 82 -11.31 -1.34 -13.14
C ARG A 82 -10.67 -2.72 -13.04
N LEU A 83 -11.13 -3.52 -12.06
CA LEU A 83 -10.76 -4.93 -11.90
C LEU A 83 -10.74 -5.55 -13.29
N ARG A 84 -9.57 -6.05 -13.72
CA ARG A 84 -9.49 -6.82 -14.96
C ARG A 84 -10.57 -7.90 -14.87
N SER A 85 -11.52 -7.84 -15.79
CA SER A 85 -12.48 -8.91 -16.03
C SER A 85 -11.69 -10.22 -16.03
N ARG A 86 -12.09 -11.17 -15.18
CA ARG A 86 -11.70 -12.57 -15.34
C ARG A 86 -12.09 -12.95 -16.76
N GLU A 87 -11.12 -13.08 -17.65
CA GLU A 87 -11.30 -13.96 -18.81
C GLU A 87 -11.38 -15.37 -18.23
N ALA A 88 -12.55 -15.97 -18.40
CA ALA A 88 -12.86 -17.37 -18.19
C ALA A 88 -13.22 -17.96 -19.55
#